data_AF-A0A1B9PLV3-F1
#
_entry.id   AF-A0A1B9PLV3-F1
#
_cell.length_a   1.000
_cell.length_b   1.000
_cell.length_c   1.000
_cell.angle_alpha   90.00
_cell.angle_beta   90.00
_cell.angle_gamma   90.00
#
_symmetry.space_group_name_H-M   'P 1'
#
loop_
_entity.id
_entity.type
_entity.pdbx_description
1 polymer ?
#
loop_
_entity_poly.entity_id
_entity_poly.type
_entity_poly.pdbx_seq_one_letter_code
_entity_poly.pdbx_strand_id
1 'polypeptide(L)'
;MSKQTNYSKYQKRVIKFLNDLLGTDTPFTYERAKNNHLKVLIEGIPKPIYTGSTPSDCKSINNFMAEVKRELKARKNQTEEMPQQENLILTRSLEQANDKLIQNCVKSLRIRISALKKQEEASILDNQCINGINLKRIEIVKQSVSLALQARKQGSYLKTKDLKMIEGLVHNHLNFMLPSMAYYAELLNSKSKYKNAEVQPTTTESLNNNVISLEDKTQTAQIKAENKMAKQTKQPVSNKKMNTKNSNSATELMAMSANNRVSLLRNLTKAQALMLIDDINQAMAENREEDIEAVINLIRDKDLPLEAIISCMEAA
;
A
#
# COMPACT_ATOMS: atom_id res chain seq x y z
N MET A 1 -21.54 9.01 -21.86
CA MET A 1 -22.22 10.13 -21.17
C MET A 1 -21.20 11.16 -20.71
N SER A 2 -21.41 12.42 -21.06
CA SER A 2 -20.42 13.50 -21.00
C SER A 2 -20.25 14.07 -19.59
N LYS A 3 -19.12 13.76 -18.94
CA LYS A 3 -18.69 14.42 -17.70
C LYS A 3 -18.33 15.87 -18.01
N GLN A 4 -19.18 16.84 -17.65
CA GLN A 4 -18.79 18.25 -17.63
C GLN A 4 -17.65 18.44 -16.61
N THR A 5 -16.41 18.56 -17.11
CA THR A 5 -15.18 18.70 -16.33
C THR A 5 -15.11 20.00 -15.51
N ASN A 6 -15.95 20.98 -15.84
CA ASN A 6 -16.00 22.25 -15.15
C ASN A 6 -17.11 22.32 -14.09
N TYR A 7 -16.70 22.57 -12.84
CA TYR A 7 -17.57 22.98 -11.75
C TYR A 7 -18.17 24.38 -12.01
N SER A 8 -19.42 24.60 -11.56
CA SER A 8 -20.12 25.89 -11.67
C SER A 8 -19.47 26.99 -10.83
N LYS A 9 -19.81 28.27 -11.10
CA LYS A 9 -19.32 29.41 -10.28
C LYS A 9 -19.65 29.22 -8.79
N TYR A 10 -20.86 28.73 -8.49
CA TYR A 10 -21.31 28.36 -7.14
C TYR A 10 -20.41 27.27 -6.53
N GLN A 11 -20.24 26.14 -7.23
CA GLN A 11 -19.44 25.01 -6.75
C GLN A 11 -17.98 25.39 -6.54
N LYS A 12 -17.41 26.23 -7.41
CA LYS A 12 -16.05 26.79 -7.26
C LYS A 12 -15.93 27.68 -6.02
N ARG A 13 -16.95 28.49 -5.67
CA ARG A 13 -16.98 29.27 -4.42
C ARG A 13 -17.06 28.36 -3.18
N VAL A 14 -17.88 27.30 -3.21
CA VAL A 14 -17.95 26.29 -2.13
C VAL A 14 -16.61 25.57 -1.95
N ILE A 15 -16.00 25.09 -3.04
CA ILE A 15 -14.68 24.44 -2.99
C ILE A 15 -13.63 25.40 -2.43
N LYS A 16 -13.63 26.68 -2.83
CA LYS A 16 -12.71 27.68 -2.26
C LYS A 16 -12.93 27.81 -0.75
N PHE A 17 -14.15 28.05 -0.30
CA PHE A 17 -14.49 28.16 1.12
C PHE A 17 -14.04 26.95 1.94
N LEU A 18 -14.16 25.73 1.39
CA LEU A 18 -13.70 24.52 2.07
C LEU A 18 -12.17 24.46 2.21
N ASN A 19 -11.40 24.87 1.18
CA ASN A 19 -9.94 24.99 1.33
C ASN A 19 -9.56 26.13 2.31
N ASP A 20 -10.31 27.24 2.30
CA ASP A 20 -10.09 28.40 3.18
C ASP A 20 -10.47 28.10 4.65
N LEU A 21 -11.41 27.16 4.92
CA LEU A 21 -11.91 26.79 6.26
C LEU A 21 -11.22 25.57 6.87
N LEU A 22 -10.97 24.51 6.08
CA LEU A 22 -10.37 23.25 6.55
C LEU A 22 -8.84 23.29 6.56
N GLY A 23 -8.26 24.29 5.89
CA GLY A 23 -6.82 24.53 5.87
C GLY A 23 -6.02 23.36 5.31
N THR A 24 -4.96 23.03 6.03
CA THR A 24 -3.99 21.97 5.73
C THR A 24 -4.15 20.75 6.62
N ASP A 25 -4.79 20.87 7.78
CA ASP A 25 -4.91 19.82 8.78
C ASP A 25 -6.04 18.82 8.52
N THR A 26 -7.13 19.22 7.86
CA THR A 26 -8.30 18.35 7.66
C THR A 26 -8.49 17.98 6.18
N PRO A 27 -8.20 16.71 5.80
CA PRO A 27 -8.52 16.18 4.48
C PRO A 27 -10.00 16.26 4.11
N PHE A 28 -10.24 16.51 2.82
CA PHE A 28 -11.58 16.47 2.25
C PHE A 28 -11.59 16.12 0.76
N THR A 29 -12.63 15.40 0.35
CA THR A 29 -12.97 15.08 -1.04
C THR A 29 -14.23 15.80 -1.46
N TYR A 30 -14.37 16.01 -2.76
CA TYR A 30 -15.64 16.45 -3.35
C TYR A 30 -15.85 15.79 -4.71
N GLU A 31 -17.11 15.43 -4.99
CA GLU A 31 -17.53 14.86 -6.25
C GLU A 31 -18.86 15.47 -6.71
N ARG A 32 -19.14 15.40 -8.01
CA ARG A 32 -20.39 15.91 -8.60
C ARG A 32 -21.41 14.77 -8.64
N ALA A 33 -22.41 14.85 -7.78
CA ALA A 33 -23.44 13.82 -7.65
C ALA A 33 -24.38 13.76 -8.87
N LYS A 34 -25.16 12.68 -8.99
CA LYS A 34 -26.07 12.43 -10.12
C LYS A 34 -27.06 13.59 -10.37
N ASN A 35 -27.50 14.27 -9.31
CA ASN A 35 -28.37 15.44 -9.32
C ASN A 35 -27.63 16.79 -9.55
N ASN A 36 -26.40 16.76 -10.08
CA ASN A 36 -25.57 17.95 -10.34
C ASN A 36 -25.10 18.71 -9.07
N HIS A 37 -25.42 18.23 -7.86
CA HIS A 37 -24.97 18.86 -6.62
C HIS A 37 -23.51 18.48 -6.32
N LEU A 38 -22.81 19.30 -5.54
CA LEU A 38 -21.50 18.93 -5.01
C LEU A 38 -21.73 18.10 -3.73
N LYS A 39 -21.31 16.84 -3.75
CA LYS A 39 -21.17 16.00 -2.57
C LYS A 39 -19.77 16.22 -2.00
N VAL A 40 -19.68 16.45 -0.70
CA VAL A 40 -18.42 16.72 0.01
C VAL A 40 -18.29 15.72 1.15
N LEU A 41 -17.12 15.11 1.30
CA LEU A 41 -16.76 14.29 2.44
C LEU A 41 -15.56 14.94 3.13
N ILE A 42 -15.61 15.05 4.45
CA ILE A 42 -14.63 15.78 5.27
C ILE A 42 -14.19 14.83 6.38
N GLU A 43 -12.90 14.77 6.67
CA GLU A 43 -12.39 13.88 7.70
C GLU A 43 -12.94 14.24 9.09
N GLY A 44 -13.46 13.22 9.79
CA GLY A 44 -14.15 13.37 11.06
C GLY A 44 -15.61 13.83 10.98
N ILE A 45 -16.22 13.94 9.80
CA ILE A 45 -17.68 14.12 9.64
C ILE A 45 -18.28 12.84 9.03
N PRO A 46 -19.14 12.10 9.74
CA PRO A 46 -19.58 10.76 9.32
C PRO A 46 -20.60 10.76 8.16
N LYS A 47 -21.22 11.91 7.85
CA LYS A 47 -22.24 12.03 6.80
C LYS A 47 -21.71 12.92 5.66
N PRO A 48 -21.84 12.50 4.38
CA PRO A 48 -21.49 13.36 3.25
C PRO A 48 -22.44 14.56 3.17
N ILE A 49 -21.89 15.77 3.12
CA ILE A 49 -22.65 17.02 3.05
C ILE A 49 -22.87 17.37 1.57
N TYR A 50 -24.09 17.76 1.20
CA TYR A 50 -24.45 18.09 -0.17
C TYR A 50 -24.79 19.58 -0.29
N THR A 51 -24.36 20.22 -1.38
CA THR A 51 -24.83 21.58 -1.68
C THR A 51 -26.30 21.59 -2.07
N GLY A 52 -27.06 22.58 -1.57
CA GLY A 52 -28.47 22.79 -1.91
C GLY A 52 -28.76 22.95 -3.42
N SER A 53 -30.01 22.69 -3.79
CA SER A 53 -30.40 22.38 -5.17
C SER A 53 -30.53 23.57 -6.13
N THR A 54 -30.48 24.81 -5.62
CA THR A 54 -30.73 26.05 -6.37
C THR A 54 -29.51 26.97 -6.37
N PRO A 55 -28.58 26.87 -7.35
CA PRO A 55 -27.37 27.71 -7.42
C PRO A 55 -27.61 29.21 -7.58
N SER A 56 -28.85 29.62 -7.84
CA SER A 56 -29.35 30.99 -7.92
C SER A 56 -29.73 31.58 -6.55
N ASP A 57 -30.00 30.76 -5.53
CA ASP A 57 -30.30 31.24 -4.18
C ASP A 57 -29.01 31.55 -3.41
N CYS A 58 -28.82 32.82 -3.05
CA CYS A 58 -27.69 33.27 -2.25
C CYS A 58 -27.75 32.82 -0.79
N LYS A 59 -28.90 32.34 -0.27
CA LYS A 59 -28.99 31.72 1.06
C LYS A 59 -28.47 30.28 1.05
N SER A 60 -28.69 29.51 -0.01
CA SER A 60 -28.23 28.12 -0.14
C SER A 60 -26.75 27.90 0.18
N ILE A 61 -25.86 28.81 -0.26
CA ILE A 61 -24.43 28.73 0.05
C ILE A 61 -24.14 29.05 1.52
N ASN A 62 -24.83 30.03 2.11
CA ASN A 62 -24.66 30.39 3.51
C ASN A 62 -25.16 29.28 4.44
N ASN A 63 -26.25 28.61 4.06
CA ASN A 63 -26.78 27.44 4.77
C ASN A 63 -25.76 26.29 4.75
N PHE A 64 -25.19 25.96 3.58
CA PHE A 64 -24.11 24.96 3.48
C PHE A 64 -22.87 25.36 4.31
N MET A 65 -22.46 26.63 4.27
CA MET A 65 -21.34 27.14 5.06
C MET A 65 -21.59 27.06 6.58
N ALA A 66 -22.83 27.32 7.01
CA ALA A 66 -23.24 27.21 8.41
C ALA A 66 -23.32 25.74 8.86
N GLU A 67 -23.83 24.85 8.01
CA GLU A 67 -23.85 23.41 8.25
C GLU A 67 -22.44 22.83 8.41
N VAL A 68 -21.52 23.09 7.47
CA VAL A 68 -20.11 22.64 7.61
C VAL A 68 -19.48 23.17 8.90
N LYS A 69 -19.72 24.44 9.27
CA LYS A 69 -19.23 25.01 10.53
C LYS A 69 -19.86 24.35 11.77
N ARG A 70 -21.15 23.98 11.71
CA ARG A 70 -21.87 23.28 12.79
C ARG A 70 -21.29 21.90 13.02
N GLU A 71 -21.12 21.09 11.98
CA GLU A 71 -20.56 19.73 12.08
C GLU A 71 -19.10 19.77 12.57
N LEU A 72 -18.28 20.71 12.08
CA LEU A 72 -16.90 20.90 12.58
C LEU A 72 -16.86 21.33 14.05
N LYS A 73 -17.81 22.17 14.52
CA LYS A 73 -17.92 22.51 15.95
C LYS A 73 -18.40 21.31 16.77
N ALA A 74 -19.37 20.53 16.29
CA ALA A 74 -19.81 19.31 16.96
C ALA A 74 -18.67 18.32 17.16
N ARG A 75 -17.82 18.12 16.13
CA ARG A 75 -16.57 17.32 16.25
C ARG A 75 -15.64 17.89 17.33
N LYS A 76 -15.39 19.20 17.34
CA LYS A 76 -14.52 19.84 18.35
C LYS A 76 -15.06 19.66 19.77
N ASN A 77 -16.35 19.90 19.98
CA ASN A 77 -17.02 19.66 21.26
C ASN A 77 -16.98 18.19 21.73
N GLN A 78 -16.73 17.22 20.84
CA GLN A 78 -16.48 15.81 21.19
C GLN A 78 -14.99 15.48 21.42
N THR A 79 -14.09 16.45 21.22
CA THR A 79 -12.62 16.29 21.31
C THR A 79 -12.00 17.18 22.40
N GLU A 80 -12.72 18.19 22.92
CA GLU A 80 -12.19 19.24 23.80
C GLU A 80 -12.15 18.84 25.30
N GLU A 81 -11.32 17.85 25.63
CA GLU A 81 -10.64 17.75 26.94
C GLU A 81 -9.11 17.81 26.76
N MET A 82 -8.58 19.02 26.52
CA MET A 82 -7.20 19.46 26.80
C MET A 82 -6.95 20.82 26.10
N PRO A 83 -6.70 21.93 26.83
CA PRO A 83 -6.23 23.17 26.23
C PRO A 83 -4.70 23.14 26.07
N GLN A 84 -4.20 23.51 24.89
CA GLN A 84 -2.83 23.98 24.72
C GLN A 84 -2.83 25.29 23.92
N GLN A 85 -2.08 26.26 24.41
CA GLN A 85 -2.03 27.63 23.92
C GLN A 85 -0.57 28.12 23.98
N GLU A 86 -0.30 29.26 23.34
CA GLU A 86 0.98 30.02 23.42
C GLU A 86 2.19 29.42 22.68
N ASN A 87 2.44 29.94 21.46
CA ASN A 87 3.76 30.40 20.94
C ASN A 87 3.60 30.82 19.47
N LEU A 88 2.90 31.94 19.23
CA LEU A 88 2.06 32.11 18.02
C LEU A 88 2.45 33.22 17.01
N ILE A 89 3.64 33.84 17.12
CA ILE A 89 3.97 35.04 16.31
C ILE A 89 5.07 34.79 15.28
N LEU A 90 6.27 34.33 15.67
CA LEU A 90 7.39 34.17 14.73
C LEU A 90 7.29 32.87 13.89
N THR A 91 6.92 31.78 14.56
CA THR A 91 6.58 30.45 14.01
C THR A 91 5.59 30.56 12.84
N ARG A 92 4.58 31.40 13.03
CA ARG A 92 3.41 31.58 12.13
C ARG A 92 3.76 31.93 10.69
N SER A 93 4.89 32.59 10.44
CA SER A 93 5.34 32.94 9.08
C SER A 93 5.93 31.73 8.34
N LEU A 94 6.69 30.90 9.05
CA LEU A 94 7.25 29.66 8.50
C LEU A 94 6.15 28.62 8.29
N GLU A 95 5.24 28.50 9.25
CA GLU A 95 4.03 27.67 9.17
C GLU A 95 3.19 28.05 7.95
N GLN A 96 2.81 29.33 7.79
CA GLN A 96 2.07 29.80 6.62
C GLN A 96 2.77 29.54 5.27
N ALA A 97 4.11 29.50 5.25
CA ALA A 97 4.87 29.18 4.05
C ALA A 97 4.84 27.66 3.74
N ASN A 98 4.86 26.83 4.78
CA ASN A 98 4.71 25.39 4.69
C ASN A 98 3.25 25.01 4.34
N ASP A 99 2.26 25.73 4.87
CA ASP A 99 0.85 25.55 4.53
C ASP A 99 0.59 25.83 3.06
N LYS A 100 1.15 26.92 2.52
CA LYS A 100 1.07 27.23 1.09
C LYS A 100 1.72 26.14 0.24
N LEU A 101 2.79 25.50 0.71
CA LEU A 101 3.41 24.36 0.05
C LEU A 101 2.50 23.12 0.08
N ILE A 102 2.01 22.71 1.25
CA ILE A 102 1.06 21.59 1.43
C ILE A 102 -0.18 21.80 0.56
N GLN A 103 -0.81 22.97 0.64
CA GLN A 103 -1.97 23.32 -0.19
C GLN A 103 -1.67 23.20 -1.69
N ASN A 104 -0.48 23.61 -2.16
CA ASN A 104 -0.13 23.53 -3.57
C ASN A 104 0.13 22.08 -4.02
N CYS A 105 0.77 21.25 -3.18
CA CYS A 105 0.87 19.81 -3.40
C CYS A 105 -0.53 19.17 -3.47
N VAL A 106 -1.39 19.43 -2.48
CA VAL A 106 -2.76 18.88 -2.43
C VAL A 106 -3.60 19.34 -3.63
N LYS A 107 -3.53 20.61 -4.06
CA LYS A 107 -4.19 21.10 -5.28
C LYS A 107 -3.68 20.36 -6.53
N SER A 108 -2.36 20.15 -6.64
CA SER A 108 -1.72 19.45 -7.77
C SER A 108 -2.07 17.95 -7.83
N LEU A 109 -2.17 17.29 -6.67
CA LEU A 109 -2.62 15.91 -6.55
C LEU A 109 -4.12 15.80 -6.87
N ARG A 110 -4.96 16.70 -6.35
CA ARG A 110 -6.41 16.72 -6.58
C ARG A 110 -6.79 16.95 -8.05
N ILE A 111 -5.95 17.63 -8.84
CA ILE A 111 -6.09 17.69 -10.32
C ILE A 111 -5.79 16.33 -10.96
N ARG A 112 -4.74 15.64 -10.50
CA ARG A 112 -4.27 14.36 -11.07
C ARG A 112 -4.99 13.12 -10.52
N ILE A 113 -5.84 13.27 -9.50
CA ILE A 113 -6.47 12.15 -8.76
C ILE A 113 -7.23 11.15 -9.63
N SER A 114 -7.87 11.62 -10.71
CA SER A 114 -8.60 10.75 -11.65
C SER A 114 -7.69 9.94 -12.59
N ALA A 115 -6.42 10.34 -12.72
CA ALA A 115 -5.39 9.54 -13.40
C ALA A 115 -4.72 8.58 -12.41
N LEU A 116 -4.38 9.07 -11.20
CA LEU A 116 -3.79 8.25 -10.13
C LEU A 116 -4.70 7.07 -9.76
N LYS A 117 -6.01 7.29 -9.58
CA LYS A 117 -6.95 6.18 -9.30
C LYS A 117 -6.92 5.11 -10.39
N LYS A 118 -6.91 5.49 -11.67
CA LYS A 118 -6.81 4.54 -12.81
C LYS A 118 -5.47 3.81 -12.84
N GLN A 119 -4.38 4.49 -12.49
CA GLN A 119 -3.04 3.91 -12.45
C GLN A 119 -2.91 2.89 -11.31
N GLU A 120 -3.52 3.16 -10.15
CA GLU A 120 -3.65 2.16 -9.07
C GLU A 120 -4.53 0.99 -9.53
N GLU A 121 -5.74 1.24 -10.06
CA GLU A 121 -6.65 0.20 -10.56
C GLU A 121 -5.97 -0.73 -11.58
N ALA A 122 -5.30 -0.18 -12.59
CA ALA A 122 -4.55 -0.97 -13.58
C ALA A 122 -3.40 -1.75 -12.91
N SER A 123 -2.53 -1.08 -12.15
CA SER A 123 -1.37 -1.72 -11.54
C SER A 123 -1.75 -2.84 -10.58
N ILE A 124 -2.91 -2.77 -9.92
CA ILE A 124 -3.42 -3.81 -9.02
C ILE A 124 -3.96 -5.01 -9.82
N LEU A 125 -4.67 -4.77 -10.93
CA LEU A 125 -5.14 -5.83 -11.83
C LEU A 125 -3.98 -6.55 -12.54
N ASP A 126 -2.95 -5.81 -12.95
CA ASP A 126 -1.77 -6.35 -13.65
C ASP A 126 -0.90 -7.21 -12.73
N ASN A 127 -0.63 -6.73 -11.51
CA ASN A 127 0.23 -7.43 -10.54
C ASN A 127 -0.55 -8.39 -9.63
N GLN A 128 -1.89 -8.40 -9.71
CA GLN A 128 -2.82 -9.17 -8.86
C GLN A 128 -2.56 -9.02 -7.35
N CYS A 129 -2.01 -7.88 -6.93
CA CYS A 129 -1.44 -7.67 -5.61
C CYS A 129 -1.72 -6.26 -5.07
N ILE A 130 -2.09 -6.19 -3.79
CA ILE A 130 -2.39 -4.96 -3.04
C ILE A 130 -1.13 -4.43 -2.33
N ASN A 131 -0.19 -5.32 -2.01
CA ASN A 131 1.01 -5.00 -1.26
C ASN A 131 1.92 -4.10 -2.10
N GLY A 132 2.22 -2.90 -1.59
CA GLY A 132 3.02 -1.90 -2.27
C GLY A 132 2.26 -0.68 -2.83
N ILE A 133 0.91 -0.66 -2.83
CA ILE A 133 0.16 0.57 -3.18
C ILE A 133 0.58 1.73 -2.26
N ASN A 134 0.70 1.48 -0.96
CA ASN A 134 1.10 2.51 0.01
C ASN A 134 2.50 3.09 -0.28
N LEU A 135 3.46 2.24 -0.72
CA LEU A 135 4.80 2.67 -1.12
C LEU A 135 4.74 3.59 -2.35
N LYS A 136 3.93 3.22 -3.37
CA LYS A 136 3.68 4.06 -4.56
C LYS A 136 3.05 5.41 -4.18
N ARG A 137 2.12 5.43 -3.21
CA ARG A 137 1.54 6.69 -2.68
C ARG A 137 2.58 7.56 -1.97
N ILE A 138 3.47 6.98 -1.16
CA ILE A 138 4.57 7.70 -0.51
C ILE A 138 5.54 8.28 -1.57
N GLU A 139 5.84 7.54 -2.64
CA GLU A 139 6.66 8.02 -3.76
C GLU A 139 6.00 9.18 -4.51
N ILE A 140 4.70 9.07 -4.84
CA ILE A 140 3.92 10.15 -5.47
C ILE A 140 3.91 11.42 -4.62
N VAL A 141 3.80 11.29 -3.29
CA VAL A 141 3.87 12.41 -2.35
C VAL A 141 5.26 13.06 -2.38
N LYS A 142 6.33 12.28 -2.25
CA LYS A 142 7.72 12.78 -2.33
C LYS A 142 8.01 13.49 -3.64
N GLN A 143 7.58 12.92 -4.78
CA GLN A 143 7.69 13.56 -6.07
C GLN A 143 6.90 14.88 -6.12
N SER A 144 5.67 14.91 -5.59
CA SER A 144 4.85 16.13 -5.57
C SER A 144 5.36 17.22 -4.64
N VAL A 145 6.01 16.87 -3.51
CA VAL A 145 6.68 17.82 -2.62
C VAL A 145 7.96 18.34 -3.27
N SER A 146 8.80 17.46 -3.83
CA SER A 146 10.01 17.84 -4.56
C SER A 146 9.74 18.81 -5.72
N LEU A 147 8.76 18.52 -6.58
CA LEU A 147 8.35 19.41 -7.67
C LEU A 147 7.83 20.77 -7.15
N ALA A 148 7.10 20.78 -6.03
CA ALA A 148 6.59 22.02 -5.44
C ALA A 148 7.70 22.86 -4.76
N LEU A 149 8.76 22.21 -4.26
CA LEU A 149 9.98 22.87 -3.79
C LEU A 149 10.82 23.44 -4.94
N GLN A 150 10.98 22.69 -6.05
CA GLN A 150 11.67 23.18 -7.25
C GLN A 150 10.96 24.40 -7.87
N ALA A 151 9.63 24.44 -7.82
CA ALA A 151 8.84 25.59 -8.26
C ALA A 151 8.90 26.80 -7.30
N ARG A 152 9.41 26.64 -6.07
CA ARG A 152 9.42 27.66 -5.02
C ARG A 152 10.62 28.60 -5.17
N LYS A 153 10.44 29.68 -5.95
CA LYS A 153 11.45 30.74 -6.17
C LYS A 153 12.00 31.42 -4.91
N GLN A 154 11.31 31.32 -3.76
CA GLN A 154 11.72 31.89 -2.48
C GLN A 154 11.41 30.91 -1.35
N GLY A 155 12.45 30.29 -0.79
CA GLY A 155 12.33 29.22 0.20
C GLY A 155 13.38 29.31 1.29
N SER A 156 12.91 29.43 2.54
CA SER A 156 13.68 29.13 3.73
C SER A 156 14.08 27.65 3.74
N TYR A 157 15.28 27.33 4.24
CA TYR A 157 15.73 25.95 4.44
C TYR A 157 14.73 25.19 5.33
N LEU A 158 14.25 24.05 4.85
CA LEU A 158 13.35 23.16 5.60
C LEU A 158 14.18 22.09 6.32
N LYS A 159 13.92 21.87 7.61
CA LYS A 159 14.56 20.77 8.34
C LYS A 159 13.92 19.45 7.93
N THR A 160 14.67 18.35 8.05
CA THR A 160 14.18 17.00 7.72
C THR A 160 12.95 16.57 8.53
N LYS A 161 12.74 17.15 9.72
CA LYS A 161 11.51 16.95 10.52
C LYS A 161 10.31 17.62 9.84
N ASP A 162 10.43 18.90 9.54
CA ASP A 162 9.41 19.71 8.86
C ASP A 162 9.02 19.10 7.50
N LEU A 163 10.02 18.64 6.73
CA LEU A 163 9.79 17.96 5.45
C LEU A 163 8.99 16.66 5.62
N LYS A 164 9.32 15.82 6.63
CA LYS A 164 8.56 14.60 6.94
C LYS A 164 7.13 14.91 7.41
N MET A 165 6.92 16.01 8.13
CA MET A 165 5.57 16.46 8.52
C MET A 165 4.75 16.90 7.30
N ILE A 166 5.36 17.66 6.38
CA ILE A 166 4.76 18.07 5.10
C ILE A 166 4.42 16.85 4.25
N GLU A 167 5.33 15.87 4.11
CA GLU A 167 5.07 14.60 3.44
C GLU A 167 3.91 13.83 4.10
N GLY A 168 3.91 13.71 5.44
CA GLY A 168 2.85 13.03 6.19
C GLY A 168 1.46 13.64 5.98
N LEU A 169 1.35 14.97 6.09
CA LEU A 169 0.09 15.69 5.86
C LEU A 169 -0.38 15.51 4.40
N VAL A 170 0.50 15.71 3.41
CA VAL A 170 0.15 15.53 1.99
C VAL A 170 -0.22 14.07 1.68
N HIS A 171 0.38 13.10 2.37
CA HIS A 171 0.04 11.68 2.27
C HIS A 171 -1.33 11.34 2.87
N ASN A 172 -1.69 11.92 4.03
CA ASN A 172 -3.03 11.78 4.61
C ASN A 172 -4.10 12.35 3.66
N HIS A 173 -3.88 13.55 3.11
CA HIS A 173 -4.73 14.13 2.06
C HIS A 173 -4.84 13.23 0.83
N LEU A 174 -3.75 12.60 0.39
CA LEU A 174 -3.77 11.70 -0.77
C LEU A 174 -4.55 10.41 -0.47
N ASN A 175 -4.37 9.80 0.71
CA ASN A 175 -5.09 8.60 1.14
C ASN A 175 -6.59 8.85 1.29
N PHE A 176 -7.01 10.03 1.79
CA PHE A 176 -8.42 10.41 1.85
C PHE A 176 -9.03 10.69 0.45
N MET A 177 -8.22 11.00 -0.56
CA MET A 177 -8.67 11.27 -1.93
C MET A 177 -8.64 10.06 -2.87
N LEU A 178 -7.94 8.98 -2.50
CA LEU A 178 -7.89 7.71 -3.23
C LEU A 178 -8.77 6.64 -2.56
N PRO A 179 -9.12 5.55 -3.25
CA PRO A 179 -9.85 4.45 -2.62
C PRO A 179 -9.03 3.77 -1.52
N SER A 180 -9.73 3.12 -0.59
CA SER A 180 -9.13 2.32 0.48
C SER A 180 -8.55 1.00 -0.06
N MET A 181 -7.65 0.37 0.70
CA MET A 181 -7.12 -0.95 0.33
C MET A 181 -8.22 -2.03 0.31
N ALA A 182 -9.27 -1.88 1.12
CA ALA A 182 -10.44 -2.76 1.11
C ALA A 182 -11.20 -2.72 -0.22
N TYR A 183 -11.43 -1.52 -0.79
CA TYR A 183 -12.01 -1.38 -2.13
C TYR A 183 -11.19 -2.09 -3.21
N TYR A 184 -9.86 -2.08 -3.08
CA TYR A 184 -8.97 -2.78 -3.99
C TYR A 184 -8.94 -4.30 -3.77
N ALA A 185 -9.13 -4.78 -2.53
CA ALA A 185 -9.35 -6.19 -2.24
C ALA A 185 -10.68 -6.69 -2.84
N GLU A 186 -11.77 -5.93 -2.70
CA GLU A 186 -13.05 -6.22 -3.33
C GLU A 186 -12.96 -6.22 -4.87
N LEU A 187 -12.17 -5.32 -5.46
CA LEU A 187 -11.94 -5.27 -6.91
C LEU A 187 -11.19 -6.51 -7.42
N LEU A 188 -10.18 -6.99 -6.69
CA LEU A 188 -9.52 -8.27 -7.02
C LEU A 188 -10.46 -9.45 -6.82
N ASN A 189 -11.13 -9.54 -5.66
CA ASN A 189 -12.01 -10.66 -5.30
C ASN A 189 -13.24 -10.78 -6.20
N SER A 190 -13.77 -9.67 -6.72
CA SER A 190 -14.84 -9.71 -7.73
C SER A 190 -14.30 -10.19 -9.08
N LYS A 191 -13.12 -9.74 -9.50
CA LYS A 191 -12.52 -10.17 -10.78
C LYS A 191 -12.01 -11.61 -10.79
N SER A 192 -11.52 -12.15 -9.68
CA SER A 192 -11.20 -13.58 -9.57
C SER A 192 -12.45 -14.46 -9.62
N LYS A 193 -13.53 -14.06 -8.92
CA LYS A 193 -14.83 -14.75 -8.99
C LYS A 193 -15.38 -14.84 -10.42
N TYR A 194 -15.29 -13.78 -11.23
CA TYR A 194 -15.70 -13.85 -12.64
C TYR A 194 -14.82 -14.77 -13.49
N LYS A 195 -13.48 -14.73 -13.31
CA LYS A 195 -12.57 -15.67 -14.02
C LYS A 195 -12.88 -17.14 -13.69
N ASN A 196 -13.24 -17.45 -12.45
CA ASN A 196 -13.59 -18.82 -12.05
C ASN A 196 -14.99 -19.22 -12.56
N ALA A 197 -15.90 -18.26 -12.74
CA ALA A 197 -17.25 -18.51 -13.27
C ALA A 197 -17.28 -18.77 -14.79
N GLU A 198 -16.28 -18.31 -15.56
CA GLU A 198 -16.16 -18.59 -17.00
C GLU A 198 -15.58 -19.99 -17.31
N VAL A 199 -15.26 -20.80 -16.29
CA VAL A 199 -14.55 -22.09 -16.44
C VAL A 199 -15.42 -23.33 -16.10
N GLN A 200 -16.65 -23.17 -15.59
CA GLN A 200 -17.57 -24.29 -15.39
C GLN A 200 -18.99 -24.02 -15.91
N PRO A 201 -19.54 -24.84 -16.82
CA PRO A 201 -20.97 -24.97 -16.97
C PRO A 201 -21.58 -25.68 -15.76
N THR A 202 -22.84 -25.38 -15.49
CA THR A 202 -23.65 -25.84 -14.36
C THR A 202 -23.59 -27.35 -14.05
N THR A 203 -23.28 -27.68 -12.80
CA THR A 203 -23.90 -28.82 -12.09
C THR A 203 -24.32 -28.35 -10.70
N THR A 204 -25.53 -28.71 -10.26
CA THR A 204 -26.12 -28.33 -8.97
C THR A 204 -26.06 -29.47 -7.95
N GLU A 205 -26.04 -29.10 -6.66
CA GLU A 205 -26.15 -30.01 -5.49
C GLU A 205 -24.94 -30.95 -5.30
N SER A 206 -24.54 -31.36 -4.08
CA SER A 206 -25.26 -31.39 -2.80
C SER A 206 -24.32 -31.09 -1.60
N LEU A 207 -24.82 -31.31 -0.37
CA LEU A 207 -24.18 -30.99 0.91
C LEU A 207 -23.43 -32.17 1.58
N ASN A 208 -22.53 -31.80 2.50
CA ASN A 208 -22.08 -32.52 3.71
C ASN A 208 -20.87 -33.48 3.70
N ASN A 209 -20.03 -33.23 4.72
CA ASN A 209 -19.24 -34.14 5.58
C ASN A 209 -17.85 -34.66 5.16
N ASN A 210 -16.94 -34.52 6.13
CA ASN A 210 -15.60 -35.11 6.17
C ASN A 210 -15.65 -36.63 6.39
N VAL A 211 -14.77 -37.37 5.73
CA VAL A 211 -14.12 -38.58 6.29
C VAL A 211 -12.64 -38.55 5.85
N ILE A 212 -11.74 -38.93 6.77
CA ILE A 212 -10.30 -39.06 6.52
C ILE A 212 -10.01 -40.49 6.06
N SER A 213 -9.15 -40.68 5.07
CA SER A 213 -8.35 -41.91 4.95
C SER A 213 -7.02 -41.63 4.27
N LEU A 214 -5.94 -41.82 5.01
CA LEU A 214 -4.63 -42.18 4.46
C LEU A 214 -4.64 -43.68 4.16
N GLU A 215 -3.85 -44.13 3.19
CA GLU A 215 -2.99 -45.33 3.30
C GLU A 215 -2.08 -45.50 2.07
N ASP A 216 -0.96 -46.20 2.26
CA ASP A 216 0.12 -46.35 1.29
C ASP A 216 -0.19 -47.23 0.07
N LYS A 217 0.50 -46.92 -1.04
CA LYS A 217 1.45 -47.88 -1.63
C LYS A 217 2.50 -47.24 -2.54
N THR A 218 3.76 -47.50 -2.18
CA THR A 218 4.93 -47.32 -3.04
C THR A 218 4.92 -48.30 -4.21
N GLN A 219 5.41 -47.85 -5.37
CA GLN A 219 6.07 -48.77 -6.32
C GLN A 219 7.07 -48.07 -7.23
N THR A 220 8.18 -48.75 -7.50
CA THR A 220 9.39 -48.20 -8.10
C THR A 220 9.50 -48.60 -9.58
N ALA A 221 9.87 -47.66 -10.46
CA ALA A 221 10.29 -47.97 -11.82
C ALA A 221 11.51 -47.11 -12.24
N GLN A 222 12.64 -47.76 -12.52
CA GLN A 222 13.84 -47.13 -13.07
C GLN A 222 13.84 -47.25 -14.60
N ILE A 223 14.22 -46.18 -15.33
CA ILE A 223 14.71 -46.32 -16.71
C ILE A 223 16.02 -45.54 -16.90
N LYS A 224 17.06 -46.28 -17.29
CA LYS A 224 18.39 -45.84 -17.77
C LYS A 224 18.31 -45.48 -19.26
N ALA A 225 19.25 -44.77 -19.91
CA ALA A 225 20.35 -43.86 -19.53
C ALA A 225 20.97 -43.31 -20.85
N GLU A 226 21.94 -42.38 -20.77
CA GLU A 226 22.86 -42.00 -21.87
C GLU A 226 22.17 -41.29 -23.10
N ASN A 227 22.78 -40.49 -23.99
CA ASN A 227 24.17 -40.13 -24.38
C ASN A 227 24.16 -38.78 -25.18
N LYS A 228 25.23 -37.99 -25.44
CA LYS A 228 26.66 -37.94 -25.02
C LYS A 228 27.24 -36.50 -25.27
N MET A 229 28.57 -36.38 -25.44
CA MET A 229 29.47 -35.26 -25.82
C MET A 229 29.06 -34.31 -26.99
N ALA A 230 29.68 -33.14 -27.26
CA ALA A 230 30.54 -32.18 -26.50
C ALA A 230 30.98 -30.98 -27.39
N LYS A 231 31.42 -29.85 -26.80
CA LYS A 231 32.55 -29.02 -27.31
C LYS A 231 33.05 -27.96 -26.31
N GLN A 232 34.34 -27.63 -26.38
CA GLN A 232 35.02 -26.59 -25.58
C GLN A 232 35.34 -25.34 -26.42
N THR A 233 35.34 -24.16 -25.79
CA THR A 233 36.16 -23.00 -26.21
C THR A 233 36.77 -22.33 -24.96
N LYS A 234 37.82 -21.52 -25.12
CA LYS A 234 38.85 -21.30 -24.08
C LYS A 234 38.71 -20.02 -23.23
N GLN A 235 39.25 -20.14 -22.01
CA GLN A 235 39.64 -19.14 -21.00
C GLN A 235 40.50 -17.96 -21.54
N PRO A 236 40.62 -16.82 -20.82
CA PRO A 236 41.47 -16.65 -19.62
C PRO A 236 40.69 -16.16 -18.36
N VAL A 237 40.78 -16.83 -17.20
CA VAL A 237 41.86 -16.80 -16.19
C VAL A 237 42.00 -15.46 -15.45
N SER A 238 41.62 -15.48 -14.17
CA SER A 238 42.33 -14.75 -13.10
C SER A 238 42.32 -15.62 -11.85
N ASN A 239 43.48 -15.81 -11.22
CA ASN A 239 43.65 -16.76 -10.12
C ASN A 239 43.39 -16.13 -8.76
N LYS A 240 42.59 -16.81 -7.93
CA LYS A 240 42.83 -16.80 -6.47
C LYS A 240 42.53 -18.16 -5.87
N LYS A 241 43.55 -18.78 -5.26
CA LYS A 241 43.39 -20.00 -4.48
C LYS A 241 42.59 -19.69 -3.21
N MET A 242 41.54 -20.46 -2.95
CA MET A 242 41.18 -20.86 -1.59
C MET A 242 40.90 -22.36 -1.58
N ASN A 243 41.10 -22.97 -0.42
CA ASN A 243 41.12 -24.41 -0.22
C ASN A 243 40.19 -24.74 0.95
N THR A 244 38.99 -25.24 0.64
CA THR A 244 37.98 -25.62 1.63
C THR A 244 37.23 -26.86 1.16
N LYS A 245 37.02 -27.80 2.08
CA LYS A 245 36.19 -29.00 1.87
C LYS A 245 34.72 -28.62 2.00
N ASN A 246 33.84 -29.30 1.27
CA ASN A 246 32.37 -29.28 1.41
C ASN A 246 31.76 -27.87 1.61
N SER A 247 32.07 -26.92 0.73
CA SER A 247 31.28 -25.71 0.57
C SER A 247 29.99 -26.02 -0.20
N ASN A 248 28.85 -26.06 0.49
CA ASN A 248 27.54 -26.17 -0.15
C ASN A 248 27.37 -25.00 -1.14
N SER A 249 26.97 -25.24 -2.39
CA SER A 249 27.01 -24.20 -3.44
C SER A 249 26.17 -22.94 -3.13
N ALA A 250 25.18 -23.04 -2.25
CA ALA A 250 24.45 -21.88 -1.71
C ALA A 250 25.34 -20.96 -0.84
N THR A 251 26.26 -21.52 -0.05
CA THR A 251 27.21 -20.72 0.76
C THR A 251 28.28 -20.08 -0.12
N GLU A 252 28.71 -20.76 -1.19
CA GLU A 252 29.59 -20.17 -2.21
C GLU A 252 28.93 -18.99 -2.92
N LEU A 253 27.67 -19.16 -3.34
CA LEU A 253 26.87 -18.09 -3.95
C LEU A 253 26.73 -16.91 -2.98
N MET A 254 26.49 -17.14 -1.70
CA MET A 254 26.39 -16.07 -0.69
C MET A 254 27.73 -15.40 -0.35
N ALA A 255 28.85 -16.11 -0.49
CA ALA A 255 30.19 -15.53 -0.35
C ALA A 255 30.59 -14.61 -1.53
N MET A 256 29.94 -14.73 -2.70
CA MET A 256 30.12 -13.80 -3.82
C MET A 256 29.54 -12.41 -3.49
N SER A 257 30.16 -11.36 -4.01
CA SER A 257 29.66 -9.98 -3.86
C SER A 257 28.25 -9.81 -4.47
N ALA A 258 27.45 -8.89 -3.94
CA ALA A 258 26.08 -8.66 -4.40
C ALA A 258 25.98 -8.40 -5.92
N ASN A 259 26.91 -7.63 -6.49
CA ASN A 259 26.97 -7.37 -7.93
C ASN A 259 27.26 -8.64 -8.74
N ASN A 260 28.11 -9.53 -8.23
CA ASN A 260 28.42 -10.81 -8.88
C ASN A 260 27.22 -11.77 -8.79
N ARG A 261 26.55 -11.84 -7.63
CA ARG A 261 25.29 -12.61 -7.46
C ARG A 261 24.22 -12.16 -8.44
N VAL A 262 23.94 -10.85 -8.51
CA VAL A 262 22.96 -10.28 -9.44
C VAL A 262 23.36 -10.54 -10.90
N SER A 263 24.64 -10.41 -11.25
CA SER A 263 25.13 -10.67 -12.61
C SER A 263 25.00 -12.14 -13.02
N LEU A 264 25.13 -13.08 -12.07
CA LEU A 264 24.91 -14.50 -12.31
C LEU A 264 23.41 -14.82 -12.46
N LEU A 265 22.57 -14.32 -11.55
CA LEU A 265 21.12 -14.53 -11.57
C LEU A 265 20.43 -13.87 -12.79
N ARG A 266 20.99 -12.79 -13.35
CA ARG A 266 20.51 -12.17 -14.60
C ARG A 266 20.60 -13.06 -15.84
N ASN A 267 21.29 -14.20 -15.78
CA ASN A 267 21.35 -15.17 -16.89
C ASN A 267 20.20 -16.21 -16.83
N LEU A 268 19.40 -16.22 -15.76
CA LEU A 268 18.23 -17.09 -15.64
C LEU A 268 17.08 -16.57 -16.52
N THR A 269 16.34 -17.48 -17.15
CA THR A 269 15.06 -17.15 -17.78
C THR A 269 14.00 -16.82 -16.73
N LYS A 270 12.92 -16.10 -17.12
CA LYS A 270 11.82 -15.78 -16.20
C LYS A 270 11.20 -17.03 -15.54
N ALA A 271 11.13 -18.16 -16.24
CA ALA A 271 10.61 -19.41 -15.69
C ALA A 271 11.54 -19.96 -14.60
N GLN A 272 12.85 -20.07 -14.88
CA GLN A 272 13.85 -20.53 -13.90
C GLN A 272 13.95 -19.60 -12.69
N ALA A 273 13.81 -18.28 -12.89
CA ALA A 273 13.82 -17.31 -11.81
C ALA A 273 12.58 -17.38 -10.91
N LEU A 274 11.43 -17.82 -11.44
CA LEU A 274 10.23 -18.09 -10.64
C LEU A 274 10.36 -19.42 -9.87
N MET A 275 10.78 -20.50 -10.54
CA MET A 275 11.05 -21.78 -9.87
C MET A 275 12.03 -21.62 -8.71
N LEU A 276 13.14 -20.89 -8.91
CA LEU A 276 14.11 -20.63 -7.85
C LEU A 276 13.53 -19.82 -6.66
N ILE A 277 12.51 -18.98 -6.88
CA ILE A 277 11.80 -18.30 -5.78
C ILE A 277 10.92 -19.29 -5.03
N ASP A 278 10.22 -20.18 -5.74
CA ASP A 278 9.37 -21.21 -5.14
C ASP A 278 10.21 -22.24 -4.36
N ASP A 279 11.34 -22.70 -4.92
CA ASP A 279 12.32 -23.57 -4.26
C ASP A 279 12.86 -22.95 -2.95
N ILE A 280 13.18 -21.64 -2.97
CA ILE A 280 13.65 -20.91 -1.78
C ILE A 280 12.53 -20.73 -0.74
N ASN A 281 11.28 -20.52 -1.18
CA ASN A 281 10.14 -20.44 -0.28
C ASN A 281 9.84 -21.79 0.39
N GLN A 282 9.98 -22.89 -0.34
CA GLN A 282 9.83 -24.25 0.18
C GLN A 282 10.90 -24.57 1.23
N ALA A 283 12.17 -24.32 0.94
CA ALA A 283 13.26 -24.52 1.92
C ALA A 283 13.10 -23.63 3.17
N MET A 284 12.54 -22.42 3.04
CA MET A 284 12.19 -21.57 4.20
C MET A 284 10.98 -22.06 4.99
N ALA A 285 10.14 -22.94 4.44
CA ALA A 285 9.07 -23.61 5.17
C ALA A 285 9.58 -24.87 5.86
N GLU A 286 10.37 -25.70 5.17
CA GLU A 286 10.99 -26.91 5.70
C GLU A 286 11.87 -26.62 6.93
N ASN A 287 12.76 -25.62 6.86
CA ASN A 287 13.56 -25.20 8.02
C ASN A 287 12.71 -24.80 9.24
N ARG A 288 11.49 -24.25 9.04
CA ARG A 288 10.60 -23.87 10.16
C ARG A 288 9.90 -25.07 10.77
N GLU A 289 9.56 -26.06 9.95
CA GLU A 289 8.99 -27.32 10.44
C GLU A 289 10.06 -28.10 11.23
N GLU A 290 11.32 -28.11 10.75
CA GLU A 290 12.47 -28.64 11.50
C GLU A 290 12.70 -27.89 12.83
N ASP A 291 12.66 -26.55 12.83
CA ASP A 291 12.74 -25.74 14.07
C ASP A 291 11.59 -26.08 15.05
N ILE A 292 10.36 -26.26 14.55
CA ILE A 292 9.18 -26.62 15.35
C ILE A 292 9.31 -28.05 15.90
N GLU A 293 9.72 -29.03 15.09
CA GLU A 293 9.92 -30.40 15.53
C GLU A 293 11.08 -30.50 16.53
N ALA A 294 12.16 -29.73 16.36
CA ALA A 294 13.23 -29.62 17.34
C ALA A 294 12.74 -29.07 18.68
N VAL A 295 11.85 -28.07 18.68
CA VAL A 295 11.20 -27.57 19.91
C VAL A 295 10.27 -28.61 20.53
N ILE A 296 9.44 -29.31 19.74
CA ILE A 296 8.55 -30.37 20.23
C ILE A 296 9.36 -31.52 20.87
N ASN A 297 10.46 -31.92 20.25
CA ASN A 297 11.35 -32.94 20.79
C ASN A 297 12.05 -32.45 22.07
N LEU A 298 12.48 -31.18 22.14
CA LEU A 298 13.06 -30.60 23.36
C LEU A 298 12.04 -30.52 24.52
N ILE A 299 10.76 -30.26 24.23
CA ILE A 299 9.67 -30.29 25.23
C ILE A 299 9.49 -31.73 25.77
N ARG A 300 9.48 -32.72 24.85
CA ARG A 300 9.35 -34.15 25.19
C ARG A 300 10.55 -34.66 26.01
N ASP A 301 11.77 -34.32 25.61
CA ASP A 301 13.03 -34.71 26.28
C ASP A 301 13.25 -34.05 27.66
N LYS A 302 12.29 -33.26 28.14
CA LYS A 302 12.36 -32.49 29.38
C LYS A 302 11.10 -32.59 30.25
N ASP A 303 10.06 -33.32 29.80
CA ASP A 303 8.76 -33.42 30.46
C ASP A 303 8.15 -32.05 30.86
N LEU A 304 8.30 -31.01 30.02
CA LEU A 304 7.62 -29.73 30.27
C LEU A 304 6.13 -29.84 29.83
N PRO A 305 5.17 -29.61 30.74
CA PRO A 305 3.78 -29.41 30.33
C PRO A 305 3.66 -28.11 29.53
N LEU A 306 2.92 -28.13 28.41
CA LEU A 306 2.79 -26.96 27.52
C LEU A 306 2.20 -25.75 28.25
N GLU A 307 1.33 -26.00 29.23
CA GLU A 307 0.70 -25.01 30.10
C GLU A 307 1.75 -24.15 30.84
N ALA A 308 2.86 -24.74 31.28
CA ALA A 308 3.94 -24.01 31.96
C ALA A 308 4.77 -23.16 30.99
N ILE A 309 4.91 -23.59 29.73
CA ILE A 309 5.60 -22.82 28.68
C ILE A 309 4.75 -21.62 28.28
N ILE A 310 3.45 -21.83 28.03
CA ILE A 310 2.49 -20.76 27.71
C ILE A 310 2.42 -19.76 28.87
N SER A 311 2.30 -20.22 30.12
CA SER A 311 2.26 -19.34 31.29
C SER A 311 3.57 -18.56 31.53
N CYS A 312 4.71 -19.00 31.01
CA CYS A 312 5.95 -18.23 31.01
C CYS A 312 6.02 -17.23 29.84
N MET A 313 5.43 -17.54 28.68
CA MET A 313 5.39 -16.64 27.53
C MET A 313 4.35 -15.51 27.66
N GLU A 314 3.25 -15.73 28.39
CA GLU A 314 2.26 -14.68 28.71
C GLU A 314 2.68 -13.77 29.88
N ALA A 315 3.78 -14.11 30.58
CA ALA A 315 4.30 -13.39 31.74
C ALA A 315 5.54 -12.50 31.44
N ALA A 316 5.88 -12.29 30.16
CA ALA A 316 7.10 -11.61 29.70
C ALA A 316 6.81 -10.41 28.77
#